data_AF-A0A4Q1BDZ0-F1
#
_entry.id   AF-A0A4Q1BDZ0-F1
#
_cell.length_a   1.000
_cell.length_b   1.000
_cell.length_c   1.000
_cell.angle_alpha   90.00
_cell.angle_beta   90.00
_cell.angle_gamma   90.00
#
_symmetry.space_group_name_H-M   'P 1'
#
loop_
_entity.id
_entity.type
_entity.pdbx_description
1 polymer ?
#
loop_
_entity_poly.entity_id
_entity_poly.type
_entity_poly.pdbx_seq_one_letter_code
_entity_poly.pdbx_strand_id
1 'polypeptide(L)' 'MSTPSMEEYRKVIQERELHIRESWVKAMEARLVRTELQKCYRGEGVNHLKNCKELAEKYAAMIRNNKVTGYKVLDLD' A
#
# COMPACT_ATOMS: atom_id res chain seq x y z
N MET A 1 -18.74 25.54 14.73
CA MET A 1 -17.65 24.59 15.03
C MET A 1 -16.67 25.29 15.94
N SER A 2 -16.43 24.75 17.13
CA SER A 2 -15.44 25.29 18.07
C SER A 2 -14.04 25.14 17.49
N THR A 3 -13.22 26.18 17.58
CA THR A 3 -11.80 26.10 17.23
C THR A 3 -11.10 25.09 18.17
N PRO A 4 -10.38 24.09 17.64
CA PRO A 4 -9.69 23.12 18.47
C PRO A 4 -8.57 23.80 19.28
N SER A 5 -8.25 23.22 20.43
CA SER A 5 -7.06 23.58 21.19
C SER A 5 -5.78 23.23 20.41
N MET A 6 -4.67 23.88 20.77
CA MET A 6 -3.37 23.61 20.15
C MET A 6 -2.93 22.15 20.32
N GLU A 7 -3.34 21.47 21.39
CA GLU A 7 -3.02 20.05 21.59
C GLU A 7 -3.82 19.15 20.66
N GLU A 8 -5.13 19.37 20.54
CA GLU A 8 -5.99 18.61 19.62
C GLU A 8 -5.52 18.80 18.17
N TYR A 9 -5.13 20.02 17.79
CA TYR A 9 -4.57 20.29 16.47
C TYR A 9 -3.30 19.47 16.20
N ARG A 10 -2.38 19.41 17.17
CA ARG A 10 -1.15 18.61 17.06
C ARG A 10 -1.45 17.12 16.90
N LYS A 11 -2.41 16.58 17.66
CA LYS A 11 -2.82 15.17 17.56
C LYS A 11 -3.35 14.85 16.15
N VAL A 12 -4.22 15.70 15.62
CA VAL A 12 -4.78 15.53 14.27
C VAL A 12 -3.69 15.53 13.20
N ILE A 13 -2.70 16.41 13.29
CA ILE A 13 -1.57 16.42 12.34
C ILE A 13 -0.76 15.13 12.45
N GLN A 14 -0.45 14.68 13.68
CA GLN A 14 0.30 13.45 13.91
C GLN A 14 -0.42 12.21 13.34
N GLU A 15 -1.73 12.10 13.51
CA GLU A 15 -2.54 11.02 12.96
C GLU A 15 -2.53 11.01 11.43
N ARG A 16 -2.62 12.18 10.79
CA ARG A 16 -2.53 12.32 9.33
C ARG A 16 -1.17 11.89 8.79
N GLU A 17 -0.09 12.30 9.45
CA GLU A 17 1.27 11.89 9.07
C GLU A 17 1.48 10.39 9.26
N LEU A 18 0.94 9.80 10.33
CA LEU A 18 0.99 8.36 10.56
C LEU A 18 0.27 7.61 9.44
N HIS A 19 -0.96 8.02 9.10
CA HIS A 19 -1.73 7.41 8.02
C HIS A 19 -0.97 7.41 6.69
N ILE A 20 -0.40 8.55 6.30
CA ILE A 20 0.37 8.65 5.05
C ILE A 20 1.60 7.73 5.10
N ARG A 21 2.34 7.71 6.22
CA ARG A 21 3.52 6.86 6.36
C ARG A 21 3.17 5.38 6.24
N GLU A 22 2.13 4.92 6.90
CA GLU A 22 1.67 3.52 6.81
C GLU A 22 1.21 3.17 5.39
N SER A 23 0.54 4.09 4.71
CA SER A 23 0.13 3.91 3.31
C SER A 23 1.34 3.69 2.39
N TRP A 24 2.41 4.46 2.59
CA TRP A 24 3.69 4.26 1.88
C TRP A 24 4.38 2.94 2.24
N VAL A 25 4.36 2.52 3.52
CA VAL A 25 4.92 1.22 3.93
C VAL A 25 4.23 0.09 3.17
N LYS A 26 2.89 0.07 3.12
CA LYS A 26 2.11 -0.94 2.38
C LYS A 26 2.42 -0.95 0.88
N ALA A 27 2.65 0.21 0.27
CA ALA A 27 3.07 0.32 -1.12
C ALA A 27 4.49 -0.22 -1.34
N MET A 28 5.41 0.01 -0.40
CA MET A 28 6.77 -0.53 -0.43
C MET A 28 6.80 -2.04 -0.25
N GLU A 29 5.94 -2.60 0.60
CA GLU A 29 5.76 -4.05 0.72
C GLU A 29 5.32 -4.67 -0.62
N ALA A 30 4.36 -4.05 -1.31
CA ALA A 30 3.92 -4.52 -2.63
C ALA A 30 5.07 -4.48 -3.65
N ARG A 31 5.97 -3.49 -3.54
CA ARG A 31 7.17 -3.39 -4.38
C ARG A 31 8.15 -4.53 -4.11
N LEU A 32 8.34 -4.94 -2.86
CA LEU A 32 9.16 -6.12 -2.53
C LEU A 32 8.60 -7.39 -3.15
N VAL A 33 7.29 -7.61 -3.02
CA VAL A 33 6.61 -8.78 -3.62
C VAL A 33 6.75 -8.75 -5.16
N ARG A 34 6.63 -7.58 -5.80
CA ARG A 34 6.90 -7.43 -7.23
C ARG A 34 8.31 -7.86 -7.61
N THR A 35 9.32 -7.45 -6.83
CA THR A 35 10.72 -7.80 -7.10
C THR A 35 10.93 -9.31 -7.01
N GLU A 36 10.38 -9.98 -5.99
CA GLU A 36 10.45 -11.44 -5.89
C GLU A 36 9.67 -12.12 -7.03
N LEU A 37 8.52 -11.59 -7.43
CA LEU A 37 7.76 -12.10 -8.56
C LEU A 37 8.55 -12.03 -9.86
N GLN A 38 9.26 -10.93 -10.10
CA GLN A 38 10.14 -10.77 -11.26
C GLN A 38 11.29 -11.77 -11.25
N LYS A 39 11.87 -12.07 -10.08
CA LYS A 39 12.89 -13.11 -9.95
C LYS A 39 12.31 -14.48 -10.28
N CYS A 40 11.14 -14.81 -9.73
CA CYS A 40 10.45 -16.07 -10.01
C CYS A 40 10.16 -16.23 -11.52
N TYR A 41 9.59 -15.21 -12.17
CA TYR A 41 9.29 -15.25 -13.61
C TYR A 41 10.55 -15.47 -14.46
N ARG A 42 11.67 -14.84 -14.09
CA ARG A 42 12.95 -15.03 -14.79
C ARG A 42 13.54 -16.42 -14.56
N GLY A 43 13.41 -16.97 -13.36
CA GLY A 43 13.94 -18.29 -13.01
C GLY A 43 13.14 -19.44 -13.61
N GLU A 44 11.80 -19.35 -13.57
CA GLU A 44 10.90 -20.41 -14.02
C GLU A 44 10.68 -20.45 -15.54
N GLY A 45 10.98 -19.34 -16.25
CA GLY A 45 10.77 -19.24 -17.68
C GLY A 45 9.34 -19.60 -18.05
N VAL A 46 9.15 -20.52 -19.00
CA VAL A 46 7.82 -20.95 -19.47
C VAL A 46 6.92 -21.57 -18.39
N ASN A 47 7.49 -22.02 -17.25
CA ASN A 47 6.74 -22.64 -16.16
C ASN A 47 6.15 -21.63 -15.16
N HIS A 48 6.41 -20.32 -15.34
CA HIS A 48 6.06 -19.28 -14.37
C HIS A 48 4.57 -19.25 -14.00
N LEU A 49 3.67 -19.62 -14.93
CA LEU A 49 2.22 -19.62 -14.69
C LEU A 49 1.79 -20.61 -13.59
N LYS A 50 2.51 -21.73 -13.45
CA LYS A 50 2.25 -22.73 -12.42
C LYS A 50 3.01 -22.40 -11.15
N ASN A 51 4.32 -22.16 -11.27
CA ASN A 51 5.22 -22.13 -10.13
C ASN A 51 5.21 -20.78 -9.40
N CYS A 52 4.89 -19.68 -10.09
CA CYS A 52 4.85 -18.33 -9.50
C CYS A 52 3.42 -17.83 -9.20
N LYS A 53 2.40 -18.70 -9.33
CA LYS A 53 0.97 -18.33 -9.23
C LYS A 53 0.63 -17.64 -7.91
N GLU A 54 1.02 -18.22 -6.79
CA GLU A 54 0.73 -17.68 -5.46
C GLU A 54 1.30 -16.26 -5.29
N LEU A 55 2.54 -16.07 -5.75
CA LEU A 55 3.22 -14.79 -5.66
C LEU A 55 2.57 -13.74 -6.58
N ALA A 56 2.08 -14.16 -7.75
CA ALA A 56 1.33 -13.30 -8.66
C ALA A 56 -0.04 -12.89 -8.07
N GLU A 57 -0.77 -13.83 -7.47
CA GLU A 57 -2.05 -13.57 -6.80
C GLU A 57 -1.90 -12.64 -5.60
N LYS A 58 -0.86 -12.87 -4.78
CA LYS A 58 -0.49 -11.99 -3.67
C LYS A 58 -0.20 -10.58 -4.15
N TYR A 59 0.65 -10.43 -5.18
CA TYR A 59 0.97 -9.12 -5.73
C TYR A 59 -0.29 -8.42 -6.28
N ALA A 60 -1.15 -9.14 -7.00
CA ALA A 60 -2.40 -8.60 -7.53
C ALA A 60 -3.35 -8.13 -6.41
N ALA A 61 -3.46 -8.87 -5.31
CA ALA A 61 -4.22 -8.45 -4.14
C ALA A 61 -3.64 -7.18 -3.50
N MET A 62 -2.31 -7.12 -3.37
CA MET A 62 -1.63 -5.95 -2.79
C MET A 62 -1.79 -4.70 -3.65
N ILE A 63 -1.68 -4.76 -4.97
CA ILE A 63 -1.86 -3.56 -5.81
C ILE A 63 -3.29 -2.99 -5.70
N ARG A 64 -4.29 -3.86 -5.51
CA ARG A 64 -5.67 -3.42 -5.31
C ARG A 64 -5.86 -2.70 -3.98
N ASN A 65 -5.27 -3.22 -2.91
CA ASN A 65 -5.56 -2.81 -1.54
C ASN A 65 -4.55 -1.81 -0.95
N ASN A 66 -3.28 -1.87 -1.36
CA ASN A 66 -2.16 -1.11 -0.77
C ASN A 66 -1.85 0.16 -1.57
N LYS A 67 -2.87 0.83 -2.10
CA LYS A 67 -2.69 2.10 -2.79
C LYS A 67 -2.32 3.19 -1.80
N VAL A 68 -1.46 4.11 -2.21
CA VAL A 68 -1.17 5.31 -1.41
C VAL A 68 -2.42 6.18 -1.41
N THR A 69 -3.04 6.36 -0.24
CA THR A 69 -4.24 7.17 -0.05
C THR A 69 -3.91 8.42 0.76
N GLY A 70 -4.54 9.55 0.40
CA GLY A 70 -4.48 10.75 1.22
C GLY A 70 -5.36 10.62 2.46
N TYR A 71 -5.11 11.47 3.47
CA TYR A 71 -5.91 11.50 4.71
C TYR A 71 -7.33 12.08 4.52
N LYS A 72 -7.57 12.79 3.41
CA LYS A 72 -8.86 13.42 3.13
C LYS A 72 -9.71 12.47 2.27
N VAL A 73 -10.81 12.00 2.84
CA VAL A 73 -11.83 11.26 2.10
C VAL A 73 -12.68 12.28 1.34
N LEU A 74 -12.83 12.08 0.04
CA LEU A 74 -13.71 12.87 -0.81
C LEU A 74 -14.86 11.94 -1.21
N ASP A 75 -16.06 12.23 -0.74
CA ASP A 75 -17.26 11.57 -1.24
C ASP A 75 -17.56 12.19 -2.60
N LEU A 76 -17.25 11.44 -3.66
CA LEU A 76 -17.60 11.81 -5.03
C LEU A 76 -18.98 11.21 -5.30
N ASP A 77 -20.02 12.01 -5.07
CA ASP A 77 -21.41 11.71 -5.48
C ASP A 77 -21.57 11.74 -7.02
#